data_AF-A0A944MMB2-F1
#
_entry.id   AF-A0A944MMB2-F1
#
_cell.length_a   1.000
_cell.length_b   1.000
_cell.length_c   1.000
_cell.angle_alpha   90.00
_cell.angle_beta   90.00
_cell.angle_gamma   90.00
#
_symmetry.space_group_name_H-M   'P 1'
#
loop_
_entity.id
_entity.type
_entity.pdbx_description
1 polymer ?
#
loop_
_entity_poly.entity_id
_entity_poly.type
_entity_poly.pdbx_seq_one_letter_code
_entity_poly.pdbx_strand_id
1 'polypeptide(L)'
;ITSLAQLKQKRLIHPSGFKLAKIFLDVELRKADLPAAERFFSSMAAITDINSVIIDLFFNKADAALVTETSYRIASELNKQISQSLEVLIASKPIPPIVIGVNKSVPANFTDKIDEMLANLEDYPKTIHLLSLFKADSIVKINDDDLQSARRLKQEYEKLIKTGY
;
A
#
# COMPACT_ATOMS: atom_id res chain seq x y z
N ILE A 1 2.74 9.07 -20.02
CA ILE A 1 3.05 7.62 -19.91
C ILE A 1 1.71 6.94 -19.79
N THR A 2 1.36 6.01 -20.69
CA THR A 2 0.01 5.43 -20.78
C THR A 2 -0.01 3.89 -20.64
N SER A 3 1.15 3.25 -20.46
CA SER A 3 1.22 1.81 -20.19
C SER A 3 2.42 1.45 -19.30
N LEU A 4 2.34 0.32 -18.60
CA LEU A 4 3.43 -0.19 -17.77
C LEU A 4 4.72 -0.37 -18.56
N ALA A 5 4.66 -0.85 -19.80
CA ALA A 5 5.86 -1.06 -20.63
C ALA A 5 6.69 0.22 -20.84
N GLN A 6 6.06 1.39 -20.87
CA GLN A 6 6.75 2.69 -21.01
C GLN A 6 7.53 3.10 -19.77
N LEU A 7 7.35 2.42 -18.63
CA LEU A 7 8.14 2.62 -17.41
C LEU A 7 9.48 1.86 -17.42
N LYS A 8 9.81 1.14 -18.50
CA LYS A 8 11.08 0.43 -18.63
C LYS A 8 12.25 1.40 -18.47
N GLN A 9 13.21 1.05 -17.61
CA GLN A 9 14.40 1.86 -17.29
C GLN A 9 14.10 3.24 -16.69
N LYS A 10 12.90 3.46 -16.17
CA LYS A 10 12.54 4.67 -15.42
C LYS A 10 12.90 4.53 -13.94
N ARG A 11 12.95 5.66 -13.23
CA ARG A 11 13.21 5.75 -11.78
C ARG A 11 11.89 5.64 -11.02
N LEU A 12 11.76 4.61 -10.18
CA LEU A 12 10.61 4.40 -9.32
C LEU A 12 10.96 4.75 -7.87
N ILE A 13 10.06 5.47 -7.20
CA ILE A 13 10.11 5.69 -5.75
C ILE A 13 8.91 5.07 -5.05
N HIS A 14 9.09 4.60 -3.82
CA HIS A 14 7.99 4.04 -3.04
C HIS A 14 8.22 4.24 -1.53
N PRO A 15 7.17 4.25 -0.69
CA PRO A 15 7.32 4.25 0.75
C PRO A 15 8.06 3.02 1.28
N SER A 16 8.90 3.20 2.30
CA SER A 16 9.53 2.11 3.05
C SER A 16 8.48 1.21 3.73
N GLY A 17 8.71 -0.10 3.76
CA GLY A 17 7.83 -1.07 4.43
C GLY A 17 6.65 -1.59 3.60
N PHE A 18 6.43 -1.09 2.38
CA PHE A 18 5.26 -1.43 1.55
C PHE A 18 5.47 -2.70 0.71
N LYS A 19 5.72 -3.84 1.39
CA LYS A 19 6.02 -5.12 0.71
C LYS A 19 4.88 -5.61 -0.19
N LEU A 20 3.62 -5.50 0.25
CA LEU A 20 2.46 -5.91 -0.56
C LEU A 20 2.33 -5.09 -1.83
N ALA A 21 2.65 -3.79 -1.78
CA ALA A 21 2.62 -2.95 -2.96
C ALA A 21 3.69 -3.39 -3.97
N LYS A 22 4.92 -3.73 -3.52
CA LYS A 22 5.96 -4.29 -4.41
C LYS A 22 5.50 -5.59 -5.07
N ILE A 23 4.89 -6.50 -4.29
CA ILE A 23 4.34 -7.76 -4.80
C ILE A 23 3.27 -7.50 -5.87
N PHE A 24 2.37 -6.55 -5.61
CA PHE A 24 1.38 -6.11 -6.61
C PHE A 24 2.04 -5.64 -7.90
N LEU A 25 3.04 -4.75 -7.81
CA LEU A 25 3.75 -4.25 -8.97
C LEU A 25 4.42 -5.38 -9.77
N ASP A 26 5.09 -6.32 -9.10
CA ASP A 26 5.70 -7.47 -9.75
C ASP A 26 4.66 -8.34 -10.48
N VAL A 27 3.50 -8.59 -9.87
CA VAL A 27 2.40 -9.34 -10.49
C VAL A 27 1.91 -8.63 -11.76
N GLU A 28 1.65 -7.34 -11.71
CA GLU A 28 1.15 -6.58 -12.85
C GLU A 28 2.18 -6.46 -13.98
N LEU A 29 3.46 -6.30 -13.66
CA LEU A 29 4.54 -6.37 -14.66
C LEU A 29 4.58 -7.74 -15.33
N ARG A 30 4.50 -8.82 -14.55
CA ARG A 30 4.53 -10.20 -15.09
C ARG A 30 3.32 -10.53 -15.94
N LYS A 31 2.11 -10.06 -15.57
CA LYS A 31 0.90 -10.19 -16.39
C LYS A 31 1.02 -9.48 -17.74
N ALA A 32 1.87 -8.45 -17.83
CA ALA A 32 2.18 -7.73 -19.06
C ALA A 32 3.42 -8.29 -19.80
N ASP A 33 3.88 -9.49 -19.45
CA ASP A 33 5.10 -10.13 -19.99
C ASP A 33 6.38 -9.29 -19.79
N LEU A 34 6.41 -8.46 -18.74
CA LEU A 34 7.56 -7.63 -18.36
C LEU A 34 8.39 -8.29 -17.25
N PRO A 35 9.70 -7.97 -17.14
CA PRO A 35 10.52 -8.40 -16.02
C PRO A 35 9.97 -7.94 -14.66
N ALA A 36 10.38 -8.63 -13.59
CA ALA A 36 10.14 -8.16 -12.22
C ALA A 36 10.71 -6.75 -12.02
N ALA A 37 10.13 -5.99 -11.10
CA ALA A 37 10.39 -4.57 -10.89
C ALA A 37 11.89 -4.26 -10.75
N GLU A 38 12.62 -5.08 -9.99
CA GLU A 38 14.07 -4.92 -9.75
C GLU A 38 14.93 -5.01 -11.02
N ARG A 39 14.44 -5.66 -12.08
CA ARG A 39 15.11 -5.73 -13.39
C ARG A 39 14.48 -4.81 -14.44
N PHE A 40 13.30 -4.28 -14.16
CA PHE A 40 12.50 -3.51 -15.11
C PHE A 40 12.82 -2.01 -15.05
N PHE A 41 12.86 -1.46 -13.84
CA PHE A 41 13.22 -0.07 -13.57
C PHE A 41 14.74 0.13 -13.59
N SER A 42 15.20 1.34 -13.87
CA SER A 42 16.64 1.66 -13.77
C SER A 42 17.08 1.85 -12.32
N SER A 43 16.17 2.35 -11.48
CA SER A 43 16.33 2.39 -10.04
C SER A 43 15.00 2.28 -9.31
N MET A 44 15.05 1.72 -8.11
CA MET A 44 13.94 1.67 -7.16
C MET A 44 14.44 2.17 -5.81
N ALA A 45 13.91 3.29 -5.33
CA ALA A 45 14.30 3.86 -4.04
C ALA A 45 13.14 3.84 -3.04
N ALA A 46 13.43 3.30 -1.85
CA ALA A 46 12.51 3.34 -0.72
C ALA A 46 12.68 4.68 0.02
N ILE A 47 11.58 5.38 0.24
CA ILE A 47 11.52 6.69 0.89
C ILE A 47 10.83 6.56 2.24
N THR A 48 11.46 7.09 3.29
CA THR A 48 10.96 6.99 4.67
C THR A 48 9.77 7.91 4.92
N ASP A 49 9.79 9.14 4.36
CA ASP A 49 8.65 10.04 4.42
C ASP A 49 7.65 9.70 3.31
N ILE A 50 6.54 9.07 3.69
CA ILE A 50 5.47 8.68 2.78
C ILE A 50 4.92 9.89 2.01
N ASN A 51 4.86 11.07 2.64
CA ASN A 51 4.29 12.26 2.01
C ASN A 51 5.23 12.80 0.93
N SER A 52 6.54 12.64 1.08
CA SER A 52 7.50 13.15 0.10
C SER A 52 7.43 12.38 -1.21
N VAL A 53 6.98 11.12 -1.22
CA VAL A 53 6.95 10.29 -2.45
C VAL A 53 6.13 10.94 -3.57
N ILE A 54 4.92 11.42 -3.27
CA ILE A 54 4.05 12.06 -4.27
C ILE A 54 4.61 13.42 -4.67
N ILE A 55 5.15 14.16 -3.70
CA ILE A 55 5.75 15.48 -3.93
C ILE A 55 7.00 15.37 -4.81
N ASP A 56 7.85 14.39 -4.56
CA ASP A 56 9.06 14.12 -5.35
C ASP A 56 8.71 13.69 -6.78
N LEU A 57 7.63 12.92 -6.97
CA LEU A 57 7.10 12.63 -8.31
C LEU A 57 6.58 13.90 -8.99
N PHE A 58 5.78 14.72 -8.29
CA PHE A 58 5.24 15.98 -8.82
C PHE A 58 6.34 16.96 -9.25
N PHE A 59 7.46 17.03 -8.53
CA PHE A 59 8.63 17.84 -8.88
C PHE A 59 9.63 17.13 -9.82
N ASN A 60 9.22 16.04 -10.50
CA ASN A 60 10.04 15.29 -11.47
C ASN A 60 11.36 14.70 -10.91
N LYS A 61 11.47 14.51 -9.59
CA LYS A 61 12.64 13.86 -8.97
C LYS A 61 12.65 12.34 -9.21
N ALA A 62 11.51 11.77 -9.56
CA ALA A 62 11.35 10.40 -10.04
C ALA A 62 10.41 10.40 -11.25
N ASP A 63 10.34 9.28 -11.96
CA ASP A 63 9.53 9.15 -13.17
C ASP A 63 8.20 8.42 -12.91
N ALA A 64 8.14 7.64 -11.81
CA ALA A 64 6.94 6.97 -11.32
C ALA A 64 7.02 6.80 -9.80
N ALA A 65 5.85 6.64 -9.17
CA ALA A 65 5.74 6.32 -7.76
C ALA A 65 4.75 5.19 -7.50
N LEU A 66 5.04 4.37 -6.51
CA LEU A 66 4.12 3.36 -5.97
C LEU A 66 3.63 3.82 -4.61
N VAL A 67 2.34 4.16 -4.51
CA VAL A 67 1.74 4.81 -3.35
C VAL A 67 0.38 4.20 -3.02
N THR A 68 -0.20 4.53 -1.86
CA THR A 68 -1.60 4.17 -1.56
C THR A 68 -2.55 5.19 -2.15
N GLU A 69 -3.76 4.73 -2.48
CA GLU A 69 -4.86 5.59 -2.89
C GLU A 69 -5.10 6.72 -1.87
N THR A 70 -5.13 6.40 -0.57
CA THR A 70 -5.29 7.38 0.50
C THR A 70 -4.22 8.47 0.44
N SER A 71 -2.94 8.11 0.27
CA SER A 71 -1.88 9.12 0.19
C SER A 71 -2.01 10.02 -1.05
N TYR A 72 -2.41 9.45 -2.20
CA TYR A 72 -2.62 10.20 -3.43
C TYR A 72 -3.81 11.15 -3.34
N ARG A 73 -4.92 10.68 -2.77
CA ARG A 73 -6.12 11.48 -2.52
C ARG A 73 -5.81 12.65 -1.59
N ILE A 74 -5.20 12.39 -0.43
CA ILE A 74 -4.85 13.45 0.53
C ILE A 74 -3.92 14.49 -0.11
N ALA A 75 -2.89 14.05 -0.85
CA ALA A 75 -1.99 14.98 -1.54
C ALA A 75 -2.74 15.84 -2.57
N SER A 76 -3.68 15.24 -3.31
CA SER A 76 -4.50 15.93 -4.31
C SER A 76 -5.50 16.92 -3.70
N GLU A 77 -6.06 16.60 -2.53
CA GLU A 77 -6.92 17.50 -1.75
C GLU A 77 -6.14 18.72 -1.25
N LEU A 78 -4.91 18.52 -0.78
CA LEU A 78 -4.03 19.59 -0.31
C LEU A 78 -3.46 20.44 -1.46
N ASN A 79 -3.18 19.84 -2.61
CA ASN A 79 -2.69 20.52 -3.79
C ASN A 79 -3.34 19.97 -5.08
N LYS A 80 -4.36 20.68 -5.58
CA LYS A 80 -5.13 20.27 -6.77
C LYS A 80 -4.27 20.08 -8.03
N GLN A 81 -3.11 20.75 -8.14
CA GLN A 81 -2.22 20.60 -9.29
C GLN A 81 -1.66 19.17 -9.40
N ILE A 82 -1.55 18.46 -8.29
CA ILE A 82 -1.10 17.06 -8.26
C ILE A 82 -2.05 16.19 -9.09
N SER A 83 -3.37 16.28 -8.84
CA SER A 83 -4.37 15.53 -9.62
C SER A 83 -4.48 15.95 -11.09
N GLN A 84 -3.99 17.16 -11.43
CA GLN A 84 -3.98 17.67 -12.81
C GLN A 84 -2.72 17.26 -13.58
N SER A 85 -1.63 17.00 -12.86
CA SER A 85 -0.30 16.74 -13.46
C SER A 85 0.14 15.29 -13.36
N LEU A 86 -0.45 14.51 -12.44
CA LEU A 86 -0.13 13.10 -12.23
C LEU A 86 -1.32 12.22 -12.62
N GLU A 87 -1.01 11.08 -13.24
CA GLU A 87 -1.98 10.10 -13.69
C GLU A 87 -1.76 8.75 -13.00
N VAL A 88 -2.85 8.08 -12.60
CA VAL A 88 -2.80 6.74 -12.03
C VAL A 88 -2.73 5.72 -13.17
N LEU A 89 -1.60 5.04 -13.30
CA LEU A 89 -1.36 4.08 -14.39
C LEU A 89 -2.01 2.71 -14.13
N ILE A 90 -1.91 2.22 -12.88
CA ILE A 90 -2.50 0.97 -12.42
C ILE A 90 -2.93 1.13 -10.96
N ALA A 91 -3.95 0.38 -10.55
CA ALA A 91 -4.43 0.34 -9.17
C ALA A 91 -4.79 -1.09 -8.77
N SER A 92 -4.45 -1.48 -7.55
CA SER A 92 -4.89 -2.76 -7.01
C SER A 92 -6.37 -2.69 -6.61
N LYS A 93 -7.01 -3.85 -6.47
CA LYS A 93 -8.20 -3.94 -5.63
C LYS A 93 -7.84 -3.57 -4.18
N PRO A 94 -8.83 -3.23 -3.33
CA PRO A 94 -8.58 -2.97 -1.91
C PRO A 94 -7.84 -4.13 -1.23
N ILE A 95 -6.73 -3.80 -0.57
CA ILE A 95 -5.90 -4.74 0.18
C ILE A 95 -5.64 -4.11 1.56
N PRO A 96 -5.93 -4.82 2.67
CA PRO A 96 -5.60 -4.32 4.01
C PRO A 96 -4.09 -4.06 4.11
N PRO A 97 -3.65 -2.81 4.34
CA PRO A 97 -2.23 -2.47 4.33
C PRO A 97 -1.54 -2.91 5.63
N ILE A 98 -2.28 -2.98 6.73
CA ILE A 98 -1.81 -3.31 8.07
C ILE A 98 -2.85 -4.21 8.73
N VAL A 99 -2.37 -5.27 9.39
CA VAL A 99 -3.19 -6.16 10.20
C VAL A 99 -2.56 -6.26 11.58
N ILE A 100 -3.36 -6.08 12.62
CA ILE A 100 -2.95 -6.28 14.00
C ILE A 100 -3.43 -7.67 14.41
N GLY A 101 -2.50 -8.55 14.76
CA GLY A 101 -2.79 -9.91 15.20
C GLY A 101 -2.59 -10.05 16.71
N VAL A 102 -3.54 -10.72 17.37
CA VAL A 102 -3.38 -11.17 18.76
C VAL A 102 -2.94 -12.63 18.76
N ASN A 103 -1.94 -12.97 19.59
CA ASN A 103 -1.46 -14.34 19.69
C ASN A 103 -2.57 -15.26 20.21
N LYS A 104 -2.69 -16.47 19.64
CA LYS A 104 -3.73 -17.45 20.03
C LYS A 104 -3.67 -17.90 21.50
N SER A 105 -2.53 -17.75 22.16
CA SER A 105 -2.35 -18.07 23.58
C SER A 105 -2.93 -16.99 24.52
N VAL A 106 -3.34 -15.84 23.98
CA VAL A 106 -3.98 -14.78 24.77
C VAL A 106 -5.38 -15.23 25.20
N PRO A 107 -5.72 -15.15 26.50
CA PRO A 107 -7.04 -15.55 27.01
C PRO A 107 -8.21 -14.81 26.33
N ALA A 108 -9.32 -15.52 26.11
CA ALA A 108 -10.51 -14.99 25.43
C ALA A 108 -11.07 -13.74 26.12
N ASN A 109 -11.05 -13.70 27.46
CA ASN A 109 -11.51 -12.53 28.22
C ASN A 109 -10.70 -11.24 27.94
N PHE A 110 -9.48 -11.35 27.41
CA PHE A 110 -8.70 -10.20 26.96
C PHE A 110 -9.10 -9.78 25.54
N THR A 111 -9.32 -10.74 24.64
CA THR A 111 -9.79 -10.44 23.28
C THR A 111 -11.20 -9.85 23.28
N ASP A 112 -12.08 -10.30 24.19
CA ASP A 112 -13.43 -9.75 24.36
C ASP A 112 -13.38 -8.27 24.80
N LYS A 113 -12.44 -7.91 25.68
CA LYS A 113 -12.21 -6.52 26.08
C LYS A 113 -11.68 -5.66 24.93
N ILE A 114 -10.84 -6.22 24.06
CA ILE A 114 -10.40 -5.52 22.84
C ILE A 114 -11.60 -5.27 21.93
N ASP A 115 -12.45 -6.27 21.71
CA ASP A 115 -13.64 -6.13 20.87
C ASP A 115 -14.60 -5.06 21.42
N GLU A 116 -14.82 -5.03 22.74
CA GLU A 116 -15.64 -4.01 23.41
C GLU A 116 -15.04 -2.61 23.27
N MET A 117 -13.71 -2.47 23.45
CA MET A 117 -13.00 -1.21 23.24
C MET A 117 -13.10 -0.73 21.79
N LEU A 118 -12.99 -1.62 20.81
CA LEU A 118 -13.10 -1.28 19.39
C LEU A 118 -14.53 -0.87 19.00
N ALA A 119 -15.55 -1.50 19.59
CA ALA A 119 -16.95 -1.14 19.38
C ALA A 119 -17.28 0.27 19.93
N ASN A 120 -16.59 0.70 20.98
CA ASN A 120 -16.80 1.98 21.65
C ASN A 120 -15.58 2.90 21.53
N LEU A 121 -14.88 2.86 20.39
CA LEU A 121 -13.58 3.53 20.20
C LEU A 121 -13.65 5.05 20.47
N GLU A 122 -14.81 5.66 20.21
CA GLU A 122 -15.07 7.08 20.44
C GLU A 122 -15.00 7.48 21.93
N ASP A 123 -15.26 6.54 22.84
CA ASP A 123 -15.18 6.76 24.29
C ASP A 123 -13.72 6.83 24.80
N TYR A 124 -12.74 6.58 23.92
CA TYR A 124 -11.32 6.56 24.24
C TYR A 124 -10.56 7.67 23.50
N PRO A 125 -10.66 8.95 23.94
CA PRO A 125 -10.07 10.10 23.23
C PRO A 125 -8.54 10.00 23.09
N LYS A 126 -7.85 9.31 24.00
CA LYS A 126 -6.41 9.01 23.87
C LYS A 126 -6.11 8.09 22.69
N THR A 127 -6.97 7.11 22.42
CA THR A 127 -6.83 6.17 21.31
C THR A 127 -7.11 6.86 19.98
N ILE A 128 -8.13 7.71 19.91
CA ILE A 128 -8.41 8.54 18.73
C ILE A 128 -7.21 9.45 18.43
N HIS A 129 -6.66 10.11 19.45
CA HIS A 129 -5.47 10.93 19.29
C HIS A 129 -4.29 10.11 18.75
N LEU A 130 -4.03 8.92 19.31
CA LEU A 130 -2.98 8.03 18.81
C LEU A 130 -3.21 7.65 17.34
N LEU A 131 -4.45 7.32 16.95
CA LEU A 131 -4.79 6.99 15.56
C LEU A 131 -4.54 8.15 14.60
N SER A 132 -4.86 9.37 15.01
CA SER A 132 -4.56 10.57 14.23
C SER A 132 -3.06 10.75 13.96
N LEU A 133 -2.19 10.35 14.89
CA LEU A 133 -0.73 10.37 14.68
C LEU A 133 -0.30 9.42 13.56
N PHE A 134 -1.06 8.33 13.35
CA PHE A 134 -0.87 7.39 12.26
C PHE A 134 -1.68 7.74 11.00
N LYS A 135 -2.41 8.87 11.00
CA LYS A 135 -3.35 9.26 9.93
C LYS A 135 -4.34 8.14 9.61
N ALA A 136 -4.79 7.43 10.64
CA ALA A 136 -5.82 6.40 10.55
C ALA A 136 -7.10 6.91 11.18
N ASP A 137 -8.24 6.62 10.55
CA ASP A 137 -9.55 7.10 11.02
C ASP A 137 -10.18 6.15 12.05
N SER A 138 -9.86 4.85 11.98
CA SER A 138 -10.40 3.83 12.90
C SER A 138 -9.56 2.56 12.90
N ILE A 139 -9.79 1.71 13.90
CA ILE A 139 -9.39 0.30 13.88
C ILE A 139 -10.68 -0.51 13.78
N VAL A 140 -10.75 -1.40 12.78
CA VAL A 140 -11.92 -2.25 12.57
C VAL A 140 -11.54 -3.71 12.79
N LYS A 141 -12.47 -4.47 13.37
CA LYS A 141 -12.35 -5.93 13.44
C LYS A 141 -12.53 -6.49 12.03
N ILE A 142 -11.54 -7.25 11.58
CA ILE A 142 -11.58 -7.95 10.29
C ILE A 142 -11.80 -9.44 10.52
N ASN A 143 -12.27 -10.12 9.49
CA ASN A 143 -12.41 -11.57 9.43
C ASN A 143 -11.45 -12.17 8.38
N ASP A 144 -11.58 -13.47 8.16
CA ASP A 144 -10.72 -14.20 7.23
C ASP A 144 -10.93 -13.77 5.76
N ASP A 145 -12.15 -13.38 5.41
CA ASP A 145 -12.53 -12.96 4.05
C ASP A 145 -11.88 -11.62 3.67
N ASP A 146 -11.70 -10.73 4.63
CA ASP A 146 -11.03 -9.43 4.42
C ASP A 146 -9.55 -9.61 4.00
N LEU A 147 -8.93 -10.74 4.32
CA LEU A 147 -7.55 -11.07 3.96
C LEU A 147 -7.43 -11.77 2.61
N GLN A 148 -8.55 -12.10 1.95
CA GLN A 148 -8.53 -12.88 0.71
C GLN A 148 -7.84 -12.14 -0.42
N SER A 149 -7.95 -10.81 -0.51
CA SER A 149 -7.26 -10.03 -1.55
C SER A 149 -5.75 -10.13 -1.43
N ALA A 150 -5.21 -9.98 -0.21
CA ALA A 150 -3.78 -10.13 0.07
C ALA A 150 -3.29 -11.56 -0.22
N ARG A 151 -4.08 -12.58 0.16
CA ARG A 151 -3.74 -13.99 -0.08
C ARG A 151 -3.71 -14.33 -1.57
N ARG A 152 -4.72 -13.90 -2.32
CA ARG A 152 -4.77 -14.09 -3.79
C ARG A 152 -3.59 -13.42 -4.46
N LEU A 153 -3.26 -12.19 -4.07
CA LEU A 153 -2.10 -11.49 -4.60
C LEU A 153 -0.79 -12.26 -4.34
N LYS A 154 -0.60 -12.75 -3.12
CA LYS A 154 0.57 -13.58 -2.76
C LYS A 154 0.62 -14.87 -3.58
N GLN A 155 -0.51 -15.54 -3.77
CA GLN A 155 -0.58 -16.76 -4.59
C GLN A 155 -0.28 -16.49 -6.06
N GLU A 156 -0.80 -15.39 -6.64
CA GLU A 156 -0.48 -14.95 -8.00
C GLU A 156 1.02 -14.70 -8.16
N TYR A 157 1.61 -13.97 -7.21
CA TYR A 157 3.04 -13.70 -7.18
C TYR A 157 3.89 -14.99 -7.12
N GLU A 158 3.53 -15.92 -6.22
CA GLU A 158 4.23 -17.19 -6.08
C GLU A 158 4.15 -18.05 -7.35
N LYS A 159 3.02 -18.03 -8.05
CA LYS A 159 2.87 -18.72 -9.34
C LYS A 159 3.78 -18.11 -10.40
N LEU A 160 3.72 -16.78 -10.56
CA LEU A 160 4.45 -16.07 -11.61
C LEU A 160 5.97 -16.07 -11.41
N ILE A 161 6.45 -16.15 -10.17
CA ILE A 161 7.88 -16.32 -9.89
C ILE A 161 8.35 -17.76 -10.12
N LYS A 162 7.53 -18.77 -9.78
CA LYS A 162 7.90 -20.18 -10.03
C LYS A 162 7.98 -20.52 -11.52
N THR A 163 7.21 -19.85 -12.37
CA THR A 163 7.25 -20.02 -13.84
C THR A 163 8.43 -19.26 -14.49
N GLY A 164 9.23 -18.53 -13.71
CA GLY A 164 10.34 -17.70 -14.20
C GLY A 164 11.73 -18.33 -14.10
N TYR A 165 11.85 -19.66 -14.10
CA TYR A 165 13.11 -20.41 -14.18
C TYR A 165 13.18 -21.23 -15.47
#